data_AF-A0A3D1E6V1-F1
#
_entry.id   AF-A0A3D1E6V1-F1
#
_cell.length_a   1.000
_cell.length_b   1.000
_cell.length_c   1.000
_cell.angle_alpha   90.00
_cell.angle_beta   90.00
_cell.angle_gamma   90.00
#
_symmetry.space_group_name_H-M   'P 1'
#
loop_
_entity.id
_entity.type
_entity.pdbx_description
1 polymer ?
#
loop_
_entity_poly.entity_id
_entity_poly.type
_entity_poly.pdbx_seq_one_letter_code
_entity_poly.pdbx_strand_id
1 'polypeptide(L)'
;MKTLQDFNLAGQAVLIRVDFNVPLNDQKQVTDPNRIIAAKPTIDAVIAAKGKVILMSHLGRPDGAIDPDFSLGHIKDAVADVLGVPVAFASDCVGPLAQAAVEALPEGGVLLLENLRFHAG
;
A
#
# COMPACT_ATOMS: atom_id res chain seq x y z
N MET A 1 -16.58 4.08 -18.65
CA MET A 1 -15.64 3.73 -17.55
C MET A 1 -15.34 5.04 -16.83
N LYS A 2 -15.44 5.08 -15.50
CA LYS A 2 -15.02 6.26 -14.74
C LYS A 2 -13.53 6.18 -14.44
N THR A 3 -12.84 7.31 -14.42
CA THR A 3 -11.44 7.42 -14.03
C THR A 3 -11.30 8.19 -12.73
N LEU A 4 -10.09 8.24 -12.17
CA LEU A 4 -9.80 8.96 -10.92
C LEU A 4 -10.24 10.43 -10.97
N GLN A 5 -10.16 11.05 -12.16
CA GLN A 5 -10.53 12.45 -12.38
C GLN A 5 -12.04 12.72 -12.25
N ASP A 6 -12.88 11.69 -12.23
CA ASP A 6 -14.34 11.83 -12.11
C ASP A 6 -14.82 11.97 -10.66
N PHE A 7 -13.91 12.00 -9.67
CA PHE A 7 -14.23 11.98 -8.25
C PHE A 7 -13.60 13.15 -7.49
N ASN A 8 -14.29 13.67 -6.48
CA ASN A 8 -13.70 14.55 -5.49
C ASN A 8 -13.06 13.72 -4.37
N LEU A 9 -11.73 13.78 -4.27
CA LEU A 9 -10.95 12.92 -3.37
C LEU A 9 -10.53 13.62 -2.07
N ALA A 10 -10.74 14.93 -1.96
CA ALA A 10 -10.30 15.68 -0.78
C ALA A 10 -10.96 15.14 0.50
N GLY A 11 -10.13 14.77 1.48
CA GLY A 11 -10.56 14.18 2.75
C GLY A 11 -11.11 12.76 2.65
N GLN A 12 -11.21 12.18 1.45
CA GLN A 12 -11.72 10.82 1.24
C GLN A 12 -10.63 9.78 1.45
N ALA A 13 -11.04 8.63 2.02
CA ALA A 13 -10.23 7.42 2.05
C ALA A 13 -10.32 6.69 0.70
N VAL A 14 -9.19 6.60 -0.01
CA VAL A 14 -9.10 5.98 -1.33
C VAL A 14 -8.31 4.68 -1.21
N LEU A 15 -9.02 3.56 -1.29
CA LEU A 15 -8.42 2.23 -1.33
C LEU A 15 -7.96 1.91 -2.76
N ILE A 16 -6.66 1.68 -2.93
CA ILE A 16 -6.02 1.43 -4.22
C ILE A 16 -5.40 0.04 -4.20
N ARG A 17 -5.88 -0.82 -5.11
CA ARG A 17 -5.24 -2.11 -5.38
C ARG A 17 -4.05 -1.89 -6.31
N VAL A 18 -2.85 -2.22 -5.84
CA VAL A 18 -1.61 -2.11 -6.60
C VAL A 18 -0.95 -3.48 -6.74
N ASP A 19 -0.07 -3.65 -7.72
CA ASP A 19 0.80 -4.82 -7.82
C ASP A 19 2.18 -4.48 -7.27
N PHE A 20 2.41 -4.74 -5.98
CA PHE A 20 3.71 -4.59 -5.30
C PHE A 20 4.36 -5.94 -5.03
N ASN A 21 4.03 -6.96 -5.83
CA ASN A 21 4.73 -8.23 -5.77
C ASN A 21 6.11 -8.08 -6.45
N VAL A 22 7.06 -7.48 -5.71
CA VAL A 22 8.43 -7.17 -6.15
C VAL A 22 9.43 -8.22 -5.63
N PRO A 23 10.54 -8.45 -6.34
CA PRO A 23 11.58 -9.35 -5.85
C PRO A 23 12.30 -8.74 -4.63
N LEU A 24 12.56 -9.60 -3.65
CA LEU A 24 13.38 -9.27 -2.48
C LEU A 24 14.68 -10.09 -2.50
N ASN A 25 15.76 -9.53 -1.99
CA ASN A 25 16.99 -10.28 -1.70
C ASN A 25 16.90 -11.04 -0.36
N ASP A 26 17.97 -11.74 0.01
CA ASP A 26 18.07 -12.51 1.26
C ASP A 26 17.93 -11.63 2.52
N GLN A 27 18.20 -10.33 2.41
CA GLN A 27 18.03 -9.33 3.47
C GLN A 27 16.64 -8.68 3.46
N LYS A 28 15.70 -9.20 2.67
CA LYS A 28 14.34 -8.68 2.49
C LYS A 28 14.27 -7.26 1.91
N GLN A 29 15.30 -6.84 1.18
CA GLN A 29 15.34 -5.55 0.50
C GLN A 29 14.85 -5.69 -0.94
N VAL A 30 14.10 -4.70 -1.42
CA VAL A 30 13.63 -4.62 -2.80
C VAL A 30 14.82 -4.53 -3.76
N THR A 31 14.91 -5.45 -4.72
CA THR A 31 15.97 -5.44 -5.74
C THR A 31 15.53 -4.82 -7.06
N ASP A 32 14.22 -4.80 -7.33
CA ASP A 32 13.63 -4.13 -8.49
C ASP A 32 12.36 -3.35 -8.06
N PRO A 33 12.41 -2.00 -8.02
CA PRO A 33 11.28 -1.16 -7.61
C PRO A 33 10.33 -0.82 -8.77
N ASN A 34 10.51 -1.35 -9.99
CA ASN A 34 9.75 -0.94 -11.17
C ASN A 34 8.22 -1.00 -10.98
N ARG A 35 7.72 -2.00 -10.27
CA ARG A 35 6.28 -2.12 -10.00
C ARG A 35 5.76 -1.03 -9.07
N ILE A 36 6.57 -0.62 -8.10
CA ILE A 36 6.25 0.49 -7.18
C ILE A 36 6.24 1.80 -7.97
N ILE A 37 7.27 2.02 -8.80
CA ILE A 37 7.38 3.20 -9.67
C ILE A 37 6.18 3.29 -10.62
N ALA A 38 5.74 2.17 -11.19
CA ALA A 38 4.59 2.15 -12.10
C ALA A 38 3.27 2.59 -11.45
N ALA A 39 3.09 2.37 -10.14
CA ALA A 39 1.88 2.79 -9.43
C ALA A 39 1.91 4.27 -9.01
N LYS A 40 3.11 4.88 -8.94
CA LYS A 40 3.33 6.24 -8.43
C LYS A 40 2.39 7.30 -9.04
N PRO A 41 2.16 7.37 -10.38
CA PRO A 41 1.31 8.42 -10.94
C PRO A 41 -0.13 8.42 -10.40
N THR A 42 -0.69 7.23 -10.11
CA THR A 42 -2.04 7.13 -9.54
C THR A 42 -2.05 7.58 -8.08
N ILE A 43 -1.02 7.19 -7.33
CA ILE A 43 -0.87 7.53 -5.91
C ILE A 43 -0.68 9.05 -5.75
N ASP A 44 0.23 9.64 -6.53
CA ASP A 44 0.51 11.07 -6.53
C ASP A 44 -0.73 11.89 -6.87
N ALA A 45 -1.57 11.42 -7.80
CA ALA A 45 -2.81 12.09 -8.15
C ALA A 45 -3.80 12.16 -6.97
N VAL A 46 -3.88 11.10 -6.14
CA VAL A 46 -4.72 11.10 -4.94
C VAL A 46 -4.14 12.01 -3.86
N ILE A 47 -2.81 11.97 -3.64
CA ILE A 47 -2.13 12.84 -2.66
C ILE A 47 -2.32 14.30 -3.04
N ALA A 48 -2.11 14.66 -4.31
CA ALA A 48 -2.29 16.03 -4.82
C ALA A 48 -3.74 16.53 -4.65
N ALA A 49 -4.71 15.63 -4.74
CA ALA A 49 -6.12 15.91 -4.48
C ALA A 49 -6.50 15.92 -2.98
N LYS A 50 -5.53 15.82 -2.06
CA LYS A 50 -5.71 15.73 -0.60
C LYS A 50 -6.54 14.52 -0.15
N GLY A 51 -6.52 13.44 -0.93
CA GLY A 51 -7.08 12.15 -0.53
C GLY A 51 -6.15 11.40 0.41
N LYS A 52 -6.73 10.55 1.23
CA LYS A 52 -6.01 9.59 2.09
C LYS A 52 -5.77 8.32 1.28
N VAL A 53 -4.51 7.97 1.01
CA VAL A 53 -4.17 6.82 0.17
C VAL A 53 -4.05 5.57 1.03
N ILE A 54 -4.78 4.52 0.67
CA ILE A 54 -4.71 3.22 1.34
C ILE A 54 -4.33 2.18 0.29
N LEU A 55 -3.10 1.68 0.36
CA LEU A 55 -2.53 0.73 -0.58
C LEU A 55 -2.77 -0.69 -0.10
N MET A 56 -3.30 -1.52 -0.99
CA MET A 56 -3.42 -2.96 -0.75
C MET A 56 -2.75 -3.74 -1.87
N SER A 57 -2.00 -4.76 -1.49
CA SER A 57 -1.32 -5.63 -2.45
C SER A 57 -1.09 -7.02 -1.88
N HIS A 58 -0.38 -7.84 -2.64
CA HIS A 58 0.13 -9.12 -2.19
C HIS A 58 1.62 -9.21 -2.48
N LEU A 59 2.29 -10.07 -1.72
CA LEU A 59 3.67 -10.45 -1.97
C LEU A 59 3.76 -11.98 -1.93
N GLY A 60 4.38 -12.56 -2.96
CA GLY A 60 4.51 -14.00 -3.08
C GLY A 60 3.18 -14.74 -2.96
N ARG A 61 3.22 -15.95 -2.40
CA ARG A 61 2.06 -16.84 -2.31
C ARG A 61 2.03 -17.60 -0.97
N PRO A 62 1.67 -16.92 0.13
CA PRO A 62 1.59 -17.53 1.45
C PRO A 62 0.31 -18.37 1.68
N ASP A 63 -0.54 -18.56 0.65
CA ASP A 63 -1.72 -19.43 0.63
C ASP A 63 -2.64 -19.33 1.87
N GLY A 64 -2.87 -18.11 2.37
CA GLY A 64 -3.79 -17.85 3.50
C GLY A 64 -3.16 -18.06 4.88
N ALA A 65 -1.85 -18.27 4.97
CA ALA A 65 -1.10 -18.31 6.22
C ALA A 65 -0.31 -17.01 6.43
N ILE A 66 -0.12 -16.61 7.68
CA ILE A 66 0.79 -15.51 8.02
C ILE A 66 2.22 -16.04 7.92
N ASP A 67 3.00 -15.46 7.01
CA ASP A 67 4.41 -15.77 6.82
C ASP A 67 5.22 -14.47 6.80
N PRO A 68 6.06 -14.21 7.82
CA PRO A 68 6.89 -13.02 7.89
C PRO A 68 7.76 -12.79 6.66
N ASP A 69 8.15 -13.85 5.93
CA ASP A 69 8.95 -13.73 4.72
C ASP A 69 8.23 -13.04 3.56
N PHE A 70 6.89 -13.06 3.60
CA PHE A 70 6.02 -12.44 2.60
C PHE A 70 5.31 -11.18 3.15
N SER A 71 5.77 -10.60 4.26
CA SER A 71 5.21 -9.33 4.77
C SER A 71 5.48 -8.18 3.80
N LEU A 72 4.47 -7.33 3.58
CA LEU A 72 4.63 -6.06 2.88
C LEU A 72 5.35 -5.01 3.73
N GLY A 73 5.57 -5.28 5.02
CA GLY A 73 6.42 -4.44 5.88
C GLY A 73 7.83 -4.27 5.32
N HIS A 74 8.36 -5.30 4.63
CA HIS A 74 9.69 -5.28 3.99
C HIS A 74 9.83 -4.27 2.86
N ILE A 75 8.71 -3.91 2.20
CA ILE A 75 8.74 -2.97 1.06
C ILE A 75 8.35 -1.56 1.46
N LYS A 76 7.89 -1.33 2.69
CA LYS A 76 7.38 -0.04 3.16
C LYS A 76 8.36 1.10 2.88
N ASP A 77 9.63 0.91 3.22
CA ASP A 77 10.65 1.95 3.06
C ASP A 77 10.94 2.22 1.58
N ALA A 78 10.98 1.17 0.74
CA ALA A 78 11.12 1.32 -0.70
C ALA A 78 9.92 2.07 -1.34
N VAL A 79 8.70 1.82 -0.85
CA VAL A 79 7.52 2.58 -1.28
C VAL A 79 7.63 4.04 -0.85
N ALA A 80 8.06 4.31 0.38
CA ALA A 80 8.27 5.68 0.86
C ALA A 80 9.32 6.43 0.03
N ASP A 81 10.44 5.77 -0.30
CA ASP A 81 11.51 6.33 -1.12
C ASP A 81 11.02 6.68 -2.54
N VAL A 82 10.27 5.77 -3.17
CA VAL A 82 9.72 6.01 -4.51
C VAL A 82 8.68 7.13 -4.51
N LEU A 83 7.81 7.16 -3.49
CA LEU A 83 6.76 8.19 -3.41
C LEU A 83 7.31 9.55 -2.98
N GLY A 84 8.41 9.58 -2.22
CA GLY A 84 8.99 10.79 -1.64
C GLY A 84 8.21 11.32 -0.44
N VAL A 85 7.36 10.48 0.18
CA VAL A 85 6.55 10.82 1.36
C VAL A 85 6.58 9.68 2.36
N PRO A 86 6.40 9.95 3.68
CA PRO A 86 6.28 8.90 4.67
C PRO A 86 5.10 7.98 4.39
N VAL A 87 5.32 6.67 4.54
CA VAL A 87 4.29 5.64 4.41
C VAL A 87 4.04 5.01 5.77
N ALA A 88 2.80 5.09 6.25
CA ALA A 88 2.34 4.34 7.42
C ALA A 88 2.13 2.87 7.05
N PHE A 89 2.19 1.98 8.04
CA PHE A 89 1.98 0.54 7.82
C PHE A 89 0.98 0.00 8.84
N ALA A 90 0.02 -0.80 8.37
CA ALA A 90 -0.88 -1.57 9.22
C ALA A 90 -0.44 -3.04 9.19
N SER A 91 -0.28 -3.66 10.35
CA SER A 91 0.11 -5.07 10.49
C SER A 91 -1.00 -6.07 10.12
N ASP A 92 -2.14 -5.57 9.64
CA ASP A 92 -3.23 -6.37 9.08
C ASP A 92 -3.89 -5.55 7.95
N CYS A 93 -4.57 -6.21 7.02
CA CYS A 93 -5.34 -5.59 5.96
C CYS A 93 -6.85 -5.54 6.24
N VAL A 94 -7.32 -6.21 7.31
CA VAL A 94 -8.72 -6.18 7.75
C VAL A 94 -8.82 -5.98 9.26
N GLY A 95 -10.05 -5.74 9.74
CA GLY A 95 -10.34 -5.67 11.17
C GLY A 95 -9.85 -4.39 11.86
N PRO A 96 -9.82 -4.39 13.21
CA PRO A 96 -9.62 -3.18 14.01
C PRO A 96 -8.28 -2.48 13.76
N LEU A 97 -7.21 -3.23 13.48
CA LEU A 97 -5.88 -2.66 13.23
C LEU A 97 -5.84 -1.86 11.93
N ALA A 98 -6.41 -2.41 10.84
CA ALA A 98 -6.53 -1.70 9.58
C ALA A 98 -7.42 -0.46 9.72
N GLN A 99 -8.56 -0.59 10.40
CA GLN A 99 -9.49 0.53 10.62
C GLN A 99 -8.83 1.67 11.41
N ALA A 100 -8.18 1.37 12.53
CA ALA A 100 -7.50 2.36 13.35
C ALA A 100 -6.38 3.09 12.56
N ALA A 101 -5.64 2.36 11.72
CA ALA A 101 -4.60 2.95 10.88
C ALA A 101 -5.18 3.91 9.81
N VAL A 102 -6.32 3.56 9.20
CA VAL A 102 -7.03 4.43 8.25
C VAL A 102 -7.56 5.69 8.93
N GLU A 103 -8.14 5.56 10.12
CA GLU A 103 -8.69 6.69 10.90
C GLU A 103 -7.59 7.66 11.34
N ALA A 104 -6.43 7.15 11.75
CA ALA A 104 -5.27 7.94 12.15
C ALA A 104 -4.55 8.64 10.98
N LEU A 105 -4.84 8.26 9.73
CA LEU A 105 -4.12 8.78 8.57
C LEU A 105 -4.53 10.25 8.30
N PRO A 106 -3.58 11.20 8.22
CA PRO A 106 -3.88 12.58 7.88
C PRO A 106 -4.28 12.72 6.39
N GLU A 107 -4.88 13.85 6.03
CA GLU A 107 -5.12 14.18 4.62
C GLU A 107 -3.80 14.17 3.82
N GLY A 108 -3.83 13.56 2.62
CA GLY A 108 -2.62 13.36 1.81
C GLY A 108 -1.67 12.29 2.35
N GLY A 109 -1.98 11.65 3.48
CA GLY A 109 -1.19 10.55 4.03
C GLY A 109 -1.31 9.27 3.21
N VAL A 110 -0.29 8.41 3.30
CA VAL A 110 -0.22 7.11 2.64
C VAL A 110 -0.12 6.00 3.67
N LEU A 111 -0.99 5.00 3.55
CA LEU A 111 -1.00 3.79 4.35
C LEU A 111 -0.77 2.57 3.45
N LEU A 112 0.15 1.70 3.82
CA LEU A 112 0.31 0.37 3.25
C LEU A 112 -0.30 -0.67 4.20
N LEU A 113 -1.27 -1.43 3.72
CA LEU A 113 -1.83 -2.57 4.43
C LEU A 113 -0.92 -3.79 4.30
N GLU A 114 -1.04 -4.73 5.23
CA GLU A 114 -0.35 -6.02 5.16
C GLU A 114 -0.85 -6.87 3.97
N ASN A 115 -0.09 -7.91 3.65
CA ASN A 115 -0.29 -8.83 2.54
C ASN A 115 -1.70 -9.44 2.54
N LEU A 116 -2.47 -9.11 1.50
CA LEU A 116 -3.83 -9.62 1.30
C LEU A 116 -3.90 -11.16 1.32
N ARG A 117 -2.83 -11.85 0.90
CA ARG A 117 -2.79 -13.32 0.84
C ARG A 117 -2.53 -14.00 2.19
N PHE A 118 -2.36 -13.25 3.28
CA PHE A 118 -2.38 -13.82 4.63
C PHE A 118 -3.79 -14.20 5.09
N HIS A 119 -4.82 -13.72 4.40
CA HIS A 119 -6.21 -14.09 4.64
C HIS A 119 -6.69 -15.03 3.53
N ALA A 120 -7.28 -16.16 3.89
CA ALA A 120 -7.92 -17.05 2.94
C ALA A 120 -9.21 -16.38 2.42
N GLY A 121 -9.26 -16.03 1.14
CA GLY A 121 -10.37 -15.34 0.50
C GLY A 121 -10.35 -15.42 -1.01
#